data_AF-A0A4Q6G017-F1
#
_entry.id   AF-A0A4Q6G017-F1
#
_cell.length_a   1.000
_cell.length_b   1.000
_cell.length_c   1.000
_cell.angle_alpha   90.00
_cell.angle_beta   90.00
_cell.angle_gamma   90.00
#
_symmetry.space_group_name_H-M   'P 1'
#
loop_
_entity.id
_entity.type
_entity.pdbx_description
1 polymer ?
#
loop_
_entity_poly.entity_id
_entity_poly.type
_entity_poly.pdbx_seq_one_letter_code
_entity_poly.pdbx_strand_id
1 'polypeptide(L)'
;SDAVYLRPAEFQPTSQKWAGEICHGVHIHVIEPKRIHTYALGLAIIRAAMDMDAKAFQWKAPGYEYNHKDLPIDLILGELDSHKKLEAGLDLKDPFWSRGEEEYARQFSETMIYRRQPITGLW
;
A
#
# COMPACT_ATOMS: atom_id res chain seq x y z
N SER A 1 7.47 5.35 -14.35
CA SER A 1 8.71 5.51 -13.56
C SER A 1 9.57 4.30 -13.84
N ASP A 2 10.83 4.49 -14.25
CA ASP A 2 11.76 3.38 -14.54
C ASP A 2 12.39 2.80 -13.27
N ALA A 3 11.98 3.29 -12.09
CA ALA A 3 12.46 2.82 -10.80
C ALA A 3 11.90 1.44 -10.40
N VAL A 4 10.81 1.00 -11.04
CA VAL A 4 10.14 -0.28 -10.80
C VAL A 4 9.79 -0.93 -12.13
N TYR A 5 10.02 -2.23 -12.23
CA TYR A 5 9.53 -3.06 -13.33
C TYR A 5 8.61 -4.16 -12.81
N LEU A 6 7.39 -4.23 -13.33
CA LEU A 6 6.42 -5.28 -12.98
C LEU A 6 6.53 -6.41 -13.99
N ARG A 7 7.00 -7.57 -13.56
CA ARG A 7 7.10 -8.77 -14.39
C ARG A 7 5.93 -9.71 -14.09
N PRO A 8 5.13 -10.15 -15.07
CA PRO A 8 4.16 -11.22 -14.87
C PRO A 8 4.83 -12.47 -14.26
N ALA A 9 4.13 -13.09 -13.32
CA ALA A 9 4.61 -14.24 -12.59
C ALA A 9 3.49 -15.23 -12.32
N GLU A 10 3.84 -16.52 -12.38
CA GLU A 10 3.04 -17.63 -11.91
C GLU A 10 3.74 -18.23 -10.69
N PHE A 11 2.97 -18.55 -9.64
CA PHE A 11 3.53 -19.10 -8.41
C PHE A 11 2.48 -19.94 -7.66
N GLN A 12 2.93 -20.92 -6.88
CA GLN A 12 2.08 -21.77 -6.05
C GLN A 12 2.44 -21.54 -4.57
N PRO A 13 1.60 -20.85 -3.79
CA PRO A 13 1.86 -20.63 -2.36
C PRO A 13 1.97 -21.96 -1.60
N THR A 14 2.91 -22.03 -0.66
CA THR A 14 3.10 -23.23 0.19
C THR A 14 2.29 -23.19 1.48
N SER A 15 1.71 -22.04 1.84
CA SER A 15 0.90 -21.85 3.06
C SER A 15 -0.05 -20.66 2.90
N GLN A 16 -0.99 -20.52 3.84
CA GLN A 16 -1.98 -19.44 3.90
C GLN A 16 -2.96 -19.43 2.70
N LYS A 17 -3.38 -18.24 2.27
CA LYS A 17 -4.36 -18.07 1.19
C LYS A 17 -3.86 -18.74 -0.08
N TRP A 18 -4.75 -19.49 -0.75
CA TRP A 18 -4.46 -20.15 -2.02
C TRP A 18 -3.29 -21.15 -1.95
N ALA A 19 -3.01 -21.72 -0.77
CA ALA A 19 -1.98 -22.74 -0.62
C ALA A 19 -2.27 -23.95 -1.52
N GLY A 20 -1.28 -24.35 -2.32
CA GLY A 20 -1.41 -25.43 -3.30
C GLY A 20 -2.08 -25.02 -4.62
N GLU A 21 -2.59 -23.80 -4.75
CA GLU A 21 -3.24 -23.31 -5.97
C GLU A 21 -2.25 -22.51 -6.84
N ILE A 22 -2.33 -22.68 -8.18
CA ILE A 22 -1.54 -21.87 -9.11
C ILE A 22 -2.13 -20.46 -9.15
N CYS A 23 -1.34 -19.49 -8.68
CA CYS A 23 -1.67 -18.07 -8.67
C CYS A 23 -0.96 -17.34 -9.80
N HIS A 24 -1.63 -16.33 -10.35
CA HIS A 24 -1.07 -15.42 -11.35
C HIS A 24 -0.98 -14.02 -10.76
N GLY A 25 0.15 -13.35 -10.97
CA GLY A 25 0.36 -12.00 -10.45
C GLY A 25 1.60 -11.36 -11.06
N VAL A 26 2.23 -10.49 -10.27
CA VAL A 26 3.43 -9.76 -10.69
C VAL A 26 4.54 -9.88 -9.65
N HIS A 27 5.77 -10.00 -10.15
CA HIS A 27 6.99 -9.78 -9.38
C HIS A 27 7.39 -8.32 -9.56
N ILE A 28 7.49 -7.58 -8.45
CA ILE A 28 7.95 -6.20 -8.41
C ILE A 28 9.49 -6.17 -8.38
N HIS A 29 10.12 -5.78 -9.48
CA HIS A 29 11.58 -5.56 -9.56
C HIS A 29 11.88 -4.12 -9.18
N VAL A 30 12.65 -3.94 -8.10
CA VAL A 30 13.12 -2.62 -7.65
C VAL A 30 14.43 -2.29 -8.34
N ILE A 31 14.40 -1.26 -9.20
CA ILE A 31 15.56 -0.80 -9.99
C ILE A 31 16.25 0.36 -9.27
N GLU A 32 15.50 1.35 -8.81
CA GLU A 32 16.02 2.53 -8.10
C GLU A 32 15.23 2.81 -6.82
N PRO A 33 15.60 2.19 -5.68
CA PRO A 33 14.78 2.24 -4.46
C PRO A 33 14.54 3.65 -3.93
N LYS A 34 15.51 4.57 -4.11
CA LYS A 34 15.38 5.97 -3.67
C LYS A 34 14.35 6.79 -4.46
N ARG A 35 13.87 6.28 -5.60
CA ARG A 35 12.85 6.91 -6.45
C ARG A 35 11.46 6.28 -6.29
N ILE A 36 11.30 5.35 -5.35
CA ILE A 36 10.04 4.66 -5.11
C ILE A 36 9.36 5.22 -3.88
N HIS A 37 8.12 5.67 -4.06
CA HIS A 37 7.19 5.95 -2.97
C HIS A 37 6.44 4.66 -2.66
N THR A 38 6.97 3.85 -1.74
CA THR A 38 6.46 2.49 -1.48
C THR A 38 5.02 2.49 -0.99
N TYR A 39 4.62 3.50 -0.22
CA TYR A 39 3.25 3.67 0.24
C TYR A 39 2.28 3.90 -0.93
N ALA A 40 2.56 4.90 -1.78
CA ALA A 40 1.78 5.17 -2.99
C ALA A 40 1.73 3.98 -3.95
N LEU A 41 2.85 3.25 -4.12
CA LEU A 41 2.90 2.02 -4.92
C LEU A 41 1.98 0.94 -4.35
N GLY A 42 1.95 0.76 -3.03
CA GLY A 42 1.06 -0.18 -2.35
C GLY A 42 -0.42 0.15 -2.59
N LEU A 43 -0.80 1.43 -2.43
CA LEU A 43 -2.17 1.90 -2.71
C LEU A 43 -2.55 1.67 -4.17
N ALA A 44 -1.64 1.96 -5.11
CA ALA A 44 -1.87 1.75 -6.54
C ALA A 44 -2.06 0.27 -6.89
N ILE A 45 -1.31 -0.64 -6.26
CA ILE A 45 -1.48 -2.10 -6.44
C ILE A 45 -2.85 -2.54 -5.93
N ILE A 46 -3.28 -2.06 -4.76
CA ILE A 46 -4.61 -2.38 -4.21
C ILE A 46 -5.71 -1.88 -5.15
N ARG A 47 -5.62 -0.63 -5.62
CA ARG A 47 -6.59 -0.06 -6.56
C ARG A 47 -6.61 -0.83 -7.89
N ALA A 48 -5.45 -1.18 -8.43
CA ALA A 48 -5.37 -2.00 -9.63
C ALA A 48 -6.05 -3.37 -9.44
N ALA A 49 -5.89 -4.01 -8.28
CA ALA A 49 -6.57 -5.25 -7.97
C ALA A 49 -8.11 -5.09 -7.90
N MET A 50 -8.60 -3.95 -7.39
CA MET A 50 -10.04 -3.62 -7.43
C MET A 50 -10.54 -3.39 -8.85
N ASP A 51 -9.75 -2.74 -9.70
CA ASP A 51 -10.11 -2.43 -11.09
C ASP A 51 -10.16 -3.67 -11.98
N MET A 52 -9.37 -4.70 -11.67
CA MET A 52 -9.36 -5.96 -12.41
C MET A 52 -10.69 -6.72 -12.34
N ASP A 53 -11.29 -6.80 -11.15
CA ASP A 53 -12.62 -7.38 -10.97
C ASP A 53 -13.31 -6.79 -9.73
N ALA A 54 -14.05 -5.70 -9.94
CA ALA A 54 -14.77 -5.01 -8.89
C ALA A 54 -15.85 -5.87 -8.20
N LYS A 55 -16.30 -6.96 -8.84
CA LYS A 55 -17.31 -7.87 -8.25
C LYS A 55 -16.66 -8.96 -7.41
N ALA A 56 -15.46 -9.40 -7.78
CA ALA A 56 -14.73 -10.43 -7.04
C ALA A 56 -13.85 -9.86 -5.92
N PHE A 57 -13.44 -8.58 -6.01
CA PHE A 57 -12.63 -7.95 -4.96
C PHE A 57 -13.38 -7.91 -3.62
N GLN A 58 -12.71 -8.36 -2.55
CA GLN A 58 -13.25 -8.35 -1.20
C GLN A 58 -12.16 -7.97 -0.20
N TRP A 59 -12.49 -7.05 0.71
CA TRP A 59 -11.68 -6.84 1.90
C TRP A 59 -11.73 -8.07 2.81
N LYS A 60 -10.63 -8.31 3.53
CA LYS A 60 -10.65 -9.30 4.60
C LYS A 60 -11.64 -8.86 5.67
N ALA A 61 -12.53 -9.74 6.10
CA ALA A 61 -13.46 -9.47 7.19
C ALA A 61 -12.73 -9.08 8.49
N PRO A 62 -13.39 -8.35 9.41
CA PRO A 62 -12.84 -8.02 10.72
C PRO A 62 -12.31 -9.24 11.49
N GLY A 63 -11.33 -9.01 12.36
CA GLY A 63 -10.57 -10.08 13.02
C GLY A 63 -9.11 -10.05 12.58
N TYR A 64 -8.37 -9.07 13.08
CA TYR A 64 -6.95 -8.89 12.83
C TYR A 64 -6.22 -8.58 14.13
N GLU A 65 -5.24 -9.41 14.46
CA GLU A 65 -4.55 -9.37 15.76
C GLU A 65 -5.56 -9.39 16.93
N TYR A 66 -5.57 -8.36 17.77
CA TYR A 66 -6.46 -8.20 18.93
C TYR A 66 -7.70 -7.35 18.62
N ASN A 67 -7.90 -6.93 17.36
CA ASN A 67 -9.07 -6.17 16.94
C ASN A 67 -10.09 -7.09 16.24
N HIS A 68 -11.32 -7.09 16.74
CA HIS A 68 -12.41 -7.94 16.26
C HIS A 68 -13.52 -7.17 15.52
N LYS A 69 -13.39 -5.86 15.35
CA LYS A 69 -14.45 -4.98 14.86
C LYS A 69 -14.10 -4.30 13.54
N ASP A 70 -12.88 -3.79 13.45
CA ASP A 70 -12.48 -2.95 12.34
C ASP A 70 -11.90 -3.78 11.20
N LEU A 71 -12.00 -3.25 9.98
CA LEU A 71 -11.40 -3.91 8.83
C LEU A 71 -9.87 -3.90 8.97
N PRO A 72 -9.19 -5.02 8.67
CA PRO A 72 -7.74 -5.11 8.80
C PRO A 72 -6.99 -4.04 7.98
N ILE A 73 -7.52 -3.66 6.81
CA ILE A 73 -6.88 -2.64 5.96
C ILE A 73 -6.89 -1.25 6.63
N ASP A 74 -7.97 -0.89 7.33
CA ASP A 74 -8.06 0.41 8.01
C ASP A 74 -7.04 0.48 9.15
N LEU A 75 -6.82 -0.65 9.84
CA LEU A 75 -5.81 -0.77 10.89
C LEU A 75 -4.39 -0.65 10.33
N ILE A 76 -4.12 -1.27 9.18
CA ILE A 76 -2.82 -1.19 8.49
C ILE A 76 -2.54 0.24 7.99
N LEU A 77 -3.56 0.91 7.47
CA LEU A 77 -3.45 2.30 7.00
C LEU A 77 -3.46 3.32 8.16
N GLY A 78 -3.83 2.88 9.37
CA GLY A 78 -3.82 3.71 10.58
C GLY A 78 -4.99 4.70 10.68
N GLU A 79 -5.96 4.62 9.78
CA GLU A 79 -7.14 5.48 9.76
C GLU A 79 -8.39 4.65 9.42
N LEU A 80 -9.40 4.74 10.29
CA LEU A 80 -10.71 4.12 10.05
C LEU A 80 -11.34 4.67 8.77
N ASP A 81 -12.09 3.82 8.07
CA ASP A 81 -12.78 4.16 6.82
C ASP A 81 -11.86 4.56 5.64
N SER A 82 -10.54 4.41 5.77
CA SER A 82 -9.58 4.68 4.69
C SER A 82 -9.81 3.77 3.47
N HIS A 83 -10.31 2.55 3.66
CA HIS A 83 -10.74 1.69 2.56
C HIS A 83 -11.81 2.33 1.66
N LYS A 84 -12.73 3.13 2.20
CA LYS A 84 -13.80 3.79 1.42
C LYS A 84 -13.23 4.81 0.44
N LYS A 85 -12.11 5.45 0.78
CA LYS A 85 -11.38 6.32 -0.15
C LYS A 85 -10.86 5.50 -1.33
N LEU A 86 -10.23 4.35 -1.08
CA LEU A 86 -9.78 3.46 -2.16
C LEU A 86 -10.93 2.98 -3.04
N GLU A 87 -12.08 2.62 -2.45
CA GLU A 87 -13.28 2.19 -3.17
C GLU A 87 -13.84 3.29 -4.08
N ALA A 88 -13.86 4.55 -3.61
CA ALA A 88 -14.29 5.71 -4.39
C ALA A 88 -13.31 6.10 -5.51
N GLY A 89 -12.07 5.61 -5.45
CA GLY A 89 -11.01 5.87 -6.43
C GLY A 89 -9.71 6.33 -5.76
N LEU A 90 -8.57 6.10 -6.42
CA LEU A 90 -7.27 6.53 -5.90
C LEU A 90 -6.83 7.82 -6.59
N ASP A 91 -6.98 8.95 -5.90
CA ASP A 91 -6.25 10.18 -6.20
C ASP A 91 -5.09 10.30 -5.22
N LEU A 92 -3.87 10.01 -5.67
CA LEU A 92 -2.68 10.15 -4.83
C LEU A 92 -2.44 11.60 -4.40
N LYS A 93 -3.00 12.60 -5.09
CA LYS A 93 -2.85 14.01 -4.70
C LYS A 93 -3.80 14.42 -3.58
N ASP A 94 -4.75 13.57 -3.19
CA ASP A 94 -5.62 13.83 -2.04
C ASP A 94 -4.73 13.92 -0.78
N PRO A 95 -4.73 15.07 -0.06
CA PRO A 95 -3.96 15.23 1.17
C PRO A 95 -4.26 14.19 2.24
N PHE A 96 -5.38 13.47 2.14
CA PHE A 96 -5.66 12.31 2.97
C PHE A 96 -4.49 11.32 3.02
N TRP A 97 -3.83 11.08 1.88
CA TRP A 97 -2.72 10.13 1.78
C TRP A 97 -1.37 10.70 2.23
N SER A 98 -1.16 12.02 2.13
CA SER A 98 0.13 12.66 2.42
C SER A 98 0.21 13.30 3.81
N ARG A 99 -0.92 13.73 4.38
CA ARG A 99 -0.95 14.55 5.61
C ARG A 99 -0.19 13.93 6.78
N GLY A 100 -0.35 12.61 6.98
CA GLY A 100 0.25 11.91 8.11
C GLY A 100 1.77 11.84 7.97
N GLU A 101 2.27 11.59 6.76
CA GLU A 101 3.70 11.61 6.47
C GLU A 101 4.29 13.02 6.65
N GLU A 102 3.59 14.06 6.19
CA GLU A 102 4.01 15.46 6.32
C GLU A 102 4.03 15.94 7.78
N GLU A 103 3.01 15.59 8.57
CA GLU A 103 2.95 15.88 10.00
C GLU A 103 4.06 15.15 10.76
N TYR A 104 4.25 13.86 10.48
CA TYR A 104 5.32 13.09 11.08
C TYR A 104 6.69 13.66 10.71
N ALA A 105 6.92 14.01 9.45
CA ALA A 105 8.19 14.60 9.00
C ALA A 105 8.48 15.93 9.70
N ARG A 106 7.46 16.79 9.89
CA ARG A 106 7.60 18.06 10.65
C ARG A 106 8.00 17.80 12.10
N GLN A 107 7.27 16.95 12.82
CA GLN A 107 7.57 16.61 14.22
C GLN A 107 8.94 15.96 14.37
N PHE A 108 9.27 15.04 13.47
CA PHE A 108 10.53 14.30 13.51
C PHE A 108 11.73 15.20 13.24
N SER A 109 11.59 16.24 12.41
CA SER A 109 12.70 17.13 12.04
C SER A 109 13.38 17.81 13.23
N GLU A 110 12.65 18.02 14.33
CA GLU A 110 13.15 18.69 15.54
C GLU A 110 14.00 17.78 16.44
N THR A 111 13.94 16.46 16.25
CA THR A 111 14.55 15.47 17.15
C THR A 111 15.61 14.60 16.47
N MET A 112 16.01 14.95 15.24
CA MET A 112 16.92 14.15 14.43
C MET A 112 18.36 14.17 14.96
N ILE A 113 18.88 12.98 15.31
CA ILE A 113 20.29 12.78 15.69
C ILE A 113 21.20 12.63 14.45
N TYR A 114 20.66 12.11 13.34
CA TYR A 114 21.38 11.89 12.10
C TYR A 114 20.77 12.69 10.95
N ARG A 115 21.63 13.18 10.05
CA ARG A 115 21.17 13.84 8.82
C ARG A 115 20.42 12.83 7.95
N ARG A 116 19.17 13.14 7.63
CA ARG A 116 18.36 12.41 6.64
C ARG A 116 18.24 13.27 5.40
N GLN A 117 18.39 12.65 4.24
CA GLN A 117 18.00 13.34 3.00
C GLN A 117 16.47 13.47 3.00
N PRO A 118 15.93 14.67 2.75
CA PRO A 118 14.49 14.82 2.62
C PRO A 118 13.98 13.86 1.54
N ILE A 119 12.83 13.23 1.80
CA ILE A 119 12.12 12.48 0.77
C ILE A 119 11.60 13.54 -0.20
N THR A 120 12.32 13.79 -1.29
CA THR A 120 11.93 14.77 -2.31
C THR A 120 11.33 14.06 -3.51
N GLY A 121 10.06 14.33 -3.81
CA GLY A 121 9.39 13.83 -5.02
C GLY A 121 7.92 13.45 -4.80
N LEU A 122 7.05 14.08 -5.58
CA LEU A 122 5.66 13.73 -5.97
C LEU A 122 4.76 12.99 -4.97
N TRP A 123 4.15 13.77 -4.09
CA TRP A 123 2.68 13.83 -4.08
C TRP A 123 2.24 14.71 -5.25
#